data_AF-A0A5E4JGQ9-F1
#
_entry.id   AF-A0A5E4JGQ9-F1
#
_cell.length_a   1.000
_cell.length_b   1.000
_cell.length_c   1.000
_cell.angle_alpha   90.00
_cell.angle_beta   90.00
_cell.angle_gamma   90.00
#
_symmetry.space_group_name_H-M   'P 1'
#
loop_
_entity.id
_entity.type
_entity.pdbx_description
1 polymer ?
#
loop_
_entity_poly.entity_id
_entity_poly.type
_entity_poly.pdbx_seq_one_letter_code
_entity_poly.pdbx_strand_id
1 'polypeptide(L)'
;MVFMAAKFADTMKLSETELNAKAIEMKQELAKERAVIASGTRSEKPGKIRKLRRDIARILTALGAKQRAQKAAKKENKKEARK
;
A
#
# COMPACT_ATOMS: atom_id res chain seq x y z
N MET A 1 -2.14 -3.83 18.64
CA MET A 1 -2.41 -3.33 17.27
C MET A 1 -1.94 -4.37 16.26
N VAL A 2 -2.86 -4.79 15.38
CA VAL A 2 -2.78 -6.02 14.56
C VAL A 2 -1.68 -5.92 13.49
N PHE A 3 -0.55 -6.60 13.68
CA PHE A 3 0.45 -6.80 12.62
C PHE A 3 -0.03 -7.89 11.64
N MET A 4 -1.07 -7.56 10.87
CA MET A 4 -1.60 -8.43 9.82
C MET A 4 -0.45 -8.78 8.87
N ALA A 5 -0.13 -10.07 8.74
CA ALA A 5 0.63 -10.55 7.58
C ALA A 5 -0.27 -10.32 6.37
N ALA A 6 -0.16 -9.15 5.73
CA ALA A 6 -1.06 -8.73 4.67
C ALA A 6 -0.88 -9.66 3.45
N LYS A 7 -1.68 -10.74 3.41
CA LYS A 7 -1.93 -11.47 2.19
C LYS A 7 -2.50 -10.48 1.20
N PHE A 8 -2.07 -10.59 -0.05
CA PHE A 8 -2.52 -9.70 -1.13
C PHE A 8 -4.05 -9.71 -1.29
N ALA A 9 -4.68 -10.86 -1.04
CA ALA A 9 -6.13 -11.02 -1.03
C ALA A 9 -6.83 -10.07 -0.04
N ASP A 10 -6.23 -9.81 1.11
CA ASP A 10 -6.84 -8.93 2.11
C ASP A 10 -6.73 -7.46 1.68
N THR A 11 -5.63 -7.05 1.04
CA THR A 11 -5.49 -5.70 0.49
C THR A 11 -6.48 -5.41 -0.65
N MET A 12 -6.89 -6.43 -1.40
CA MET A 12 -7.88 -6.27 -2.47
C MET A 12 -9.30 -6.00 -1.96
N LYS A 13 -9.65 -6.52 -0.78
CA LYS A 13 -10.98 -6.35 -0.16
C LYS A 13 -11.23 -4.93 0.35
N LEU A 14 -10.18 -4.17 0.65
CA LEU A 14 -10.30 -2.81 1.17
C LEU A 14 -10.69 -1.79 0.11
N SER A 15 -11.40 -0.74 0.51
CA SER A 15 -11.74 0.38 -0.38
C SER A 15 -10.49 1.21 -0.76
N GLU A 16 -10.58 1.99 -1.83
CA GLU A 16 -9.45 2.78 -2.33
C GLU A 16 -9.01 3.86 -1.33
N THR A 17 -9.96 4.42 -0.57
CA THR A 17 -9.73 5.38 0.50
C THR A 17 -9.03 4.74 1.70
N GLU A 18 -9.46 3.56 2.12
CA GLU A 18 -8.82 2.84 3.23
C GLU A 18 -7.42 2.36 2.87
N LEU A 19 -7.19 1.94 1.62
CA LEU A 19 -5.86 1.58 1.14
C LEU A 19 -4.90 2.77 1.21
N ASN A 20 -5.38 3.96 0.85
CA ASN A 20 -4.59 5.19 0.97
C ASN A 20 -4.31 5.56 2.43
N ALA A 21 -5.32 5.49 3.30
CA ALA A 21 -5.15 5.76 4.73
C ALA A 21 -4.09 4.84 5.35
N LYS A 22 -4.20 3.52 5.10
CA LYS A 22 -3.21 2.53 5.55
C LYS A 22 -1.82 2.76 4.96
N ALA A 23 -1.73 3.18 3.70
CA ALA A 23 -0.44 3.50 3.09
C ALA A 23 0.25 4.68 3.78
N ILE A 24 -0.51 5.69 4.21
CA ILE A 24 0.02 6.85 4.94
C ILE A 24 0.52 6.43 6.32
N GLU A 25 -0.29 5.67 7.07
CA GLU A 25 0.08 5.16 8.39
C GLU A 25 1.36 4.33 8.34
N MET A 26 1.47 3.38 7.40
CA MET A 26 2.66 2.55 7.25
C MET A 26 3.91 3.34 6.84
N LYS A 27 3.74 4.39 6.02
CA LYS A 27 4.85 5.30 5.68
C LYS A 27 5.31 6.10 6.88
N GLN A 28 4.40 6.57 7.72
CA GLN A 28 4.74 7.28 8.96
C GLN A 28 5.48 6.35 9.93
N GLU A 29 5.03 5.11 10.10
CA GLU A 29 5.73 4.13 10.94
C GLU A 29 7.13 3.85 10.41
N LEU A 30 7.28 3.66 9.09
CA LEU A 30 8.58 3.47 8.46
C LEU A 30 9.50 4.69 8.63
N ALA A 31 8.96 5.91 8.59
CA ALA A 31 9.73 7.14 8.82
C ALA A 31 10.25 7.21 10.27
N LYS A 32 9.43 6.85 11.25
CA LYS A 32 9.85 6.78 12.66
C LYS A 32 10.99 5.77 12.85
N GLU A 33 10.84 4.57 12.30
CA GLU A 33 11.88 3.53 12.35
C GLU A 33 13.19 3.99 11.68
N ARG A 34 13.11 4.72 10.57
CA ARG A 34 14.28 5.31 9.91
C ARG A 34 14.93 6.41 10.74
N ALA A 35 14.15 7.24 11.43
CA ALA A 35 14.67 8.27 12.31
C ALA A 35 15.47 7.67 13.47
N VAL A 36 14.99 6.57 14.05
CA VAL A 36 15.72 5.82 15.11
C VAL A 36 17.03 5.23 14.60
N ILE A 37 17.07 4.75 13.35
CA ILE A 37 18.34 4.32 12.74
C ILE A 37 19.28 5.51 12.55
N ALA A 38 18.76 6.64 12.08
CA ALA A 38 19.55 7.84 11.82
C ALA A 38 20.14 8.43 13.11
N SER A 39 19.49 8.27 14.26
CA SER A 39 20.03 8.66 15.57
C SER A 39 21.17 7.75 16.08
N GLY A 40 21.69 6.85 15.25
CA GLY A 40 22.81 5.96 15.60
C GLY A 40 22.41 4.80 16.51
N THR A 41 21.12 4.68 16.84
CA THR A 41 20.59 3.60 17.65
C THR A 41 20.37 2.38 16.76
N ARG A 42 20.90 1.22 17.16
CA ARG A 42 20.70 -0.02 16.41
C ARG A 42 19.19 -0.32 16.38
N SER A 43 18.58 -0.29 15.19
CA SER A 43 17.17 -0.66 15.02
C SER A 43 16.95 -2.03 15.66
N GLU A 44 16.01 -2.11 16.60
CA GLU A 44 15.78 -3.33 17.37
C GLU A 44 15.50 -4.53 16.45
N LYS A 45 14.91 -4.31 15.26
CA LYS A 45 14.45 -5.38 14.37
C LYS A 45 14.56 -4.98 12.89
N PRO A 46 15.70 -5.21 12.20
CA PRO A 46 15.82 -4.96 10.76
C PRO A 46 14.76 -5.71 9.92
N GLY A 47 14.26 -6.85 10.42
CA GLY A 47 13.15 -7.58 9.81
C GLY A 47 11.83 -6.81 9.76
N LYS A 48 11.57 -5.91 10.72
CA LYS A 48 10.36 -5.10 10.78
C LYS A 48 10.31 -4.08 9.63
N ILE A 49 11.42 -3.41 9.36
CA ILE A 49 11.54 -2.45 8.24
C ILE A 49 11.34 -3.16 6.90
N ARG A 50 11.98 -4.33 6.72
CA ARG A 50 11.80 -5.14 5.50
C ARG A 50 10.34 -5.59 5.33
N LYS A 51 9.62 -5.86 6.42
CA LYS A 51 8.20 -6.21 6.39
C LYS A 51 7.35 -4.99 6.00
N LEU A 52 7.52 -3.85 6.67
CA LEU A 52 6.84 -2.59 6.38
C LEU A 52 7.00 -2.16 4.91
N ARG A 53 8.22 -2.22 4.36
CA ARG A 53 8.43 -1.90 2.93
C ARG A 53 7.65 -2.81 2.00
N ARG A 54 7.61 -4.12 2.30
CA ARG A 54 6.87 -5.10 1.49
C ARG A 54 5.37 -4.87 1.59
N ASP A 55 4.86 -4.56 2.77
CA ASP A 55 3.45 -4.31 2.99
C ASP A 55 2.98 -3.03 2.27
N ILE A 56 3.79 -1.95 2.31
CA ILE A 56 3.56 -0.72 1.53
C ILE A 56 3.53 -1.03 0.02
N ALA A 57 4.49 -1.81 -0.48
CA ALA A 57 4.54 -2.17 -1.90
C ALA A 57 3.30 -2.96 -2.34
N ARG A 58 2.77 -3.85 -1.50
CA ARG A 58 1.53 -4.59 -1.80
C ARG A 58 0.32 -3.66 -1.88
N ILE A 59 0.19 -2.72 -0.93
CA ILE A 59 -0.91 -1.75 -0.93
C ILE A 59 -0.89 -0.89 -2.21
N LEU A 60 0.28 -0.35 -2.57
CA LEU A 60 0.44 0.44 -3.79
C LEU A 60 0.13 -0.39 -5.04
N THR A 61 0.52 -1.66 -5.05
CA THR A 61 0.19 -2.58 -6.15
C THR A 61 -1.32 -2.79 -6.26
N ALA A 62 -2.00 -3.02 -5.14
CA ALA A 62 -3.45 -3.22 -5.12
C ALA A 62 -4.20 -1.97 -5.63
N LEU A 63 -3.74 -0.79 -5.20
CA LEU A 63 -4.28 0.49 -5.65
C LEU A 63 -4.06 0.71 -7.15
N GLY A 64 -2.85 0.44 -7.65
CA GLY A 64 -2.55 0.53 -9.07
C GLY A 64 -3.39 -0.44 -9.93
N ALA A 65 -3.64 -1.66 -9.44
CA ALA A 65 -4.50 -2.62 -10.13
C ALA A 65 -5.96 -2.13 -10.21
N LYS A 66 -6.52 -1.59 -9.10
CA LYS A 66 -7.87 -1.00 -9.09
C LYS A 66 -7.99 0.17 -10.06
N GLN A 67 -7.01 1.07 -10.09
CA GLN A 67 -7.01 2.20 -11.01
C GLN A 67 -6.94 1.76 -12.48
N ARG A 68 -6.16 0.72 -12.80
CA ARG A 68 -6.10 0.17 -14.16
C ARG A 68 -7.44 -0.44 -14.58
N ALA A 69 -8.12 -1.17 -13.68
CA ALA A 69 -9.44 -1.70 -13.93
C ALA A 69 -10.47 -0.58 -14.19
N GLN A 70 -10.49 0.46 -13.36
CA GLN A 70 -11.36 1.63 -13.56
C GLN A 70 -11.06 2.36 -14.89
N LYS A 71 -9.79 2.49 -15.27
CA LYS A 71 -9.40 3.11 -16.55
C LYS A 71 -9.80 2.26 -17.76
N ALA A 72 -9.75 0.94 -17.64
CA ALA A 72 -10.21 0.03 -18.69
C ALA A 72 -11.73 0.18 -18.91
N ALA A 73 -12.53 0.14 -17.83
CA ALA A 73 -13.97 0.36 -17.89
C ALA A 73 -14.35 1.72 -18.49
N LYS A 74 -13.64 2.80 -18.09
CA LYS A 74 -13.86 4.14 -18.68
C LYS A 74 -13.53 4.21 -20.18
N LYS A 75 -12.55 3.43 -20.66
CA LYS A 75 -12.19 3.38 -22.09
C LYS A 75 -13.24 2.64 -22.91
N GLU A 76 -13.84 1.58 -22.36
CA GLU A 76 -14.89 0.80 -23.02
C GLU A 76 -16.17 1.62 -23.20
N ASN A 77 -16.64 2.27 -22.12
CA ASN A 77 -17.81 3.16 -22.19
C ASN A 77 -17.63 4.31 -23.20
N LYS A 78 -16.42 4.85 -23.34
CA LYS A 78 -16.11 5.92 -24.32
C LYS A 78 -16.11 5.41 -25.78
N LYS A 79 -15.82 4.12 -26.00
CA LYS A 79 -15.87 3.51 -27.33
C LYS A 79 -17.31 3.21 -27.75
N GLU A 80 -18.13 2.75 -26.82
CA GLU A 80 -19.57 2.53 -27.05
C GLU A 80 -20.29 3.84 -27.34
N ALA A 81 -19.98 4.92 -26.62
CA ALA A 81 -20.55 6.25 -26.89
C ALA A 81 -20.08 6.90 -28.22
N ARG A 82 -19.12 6.28 -28.93
CA ARG A 82 -18.62 6.73 -30.24
C ARG A 82 -19.14 5.87 -31.40
N LYS A 83 -19.78 4.74 -31.11
CA LYS A 83 -20.54 3.95 -32.09
C LYS A 83 -21.95 4.51 -32.19
#